data_AF-A0A2D4PRG1-F1
#
_entry.id   AF-A0A2D4PRG1-F1
#
_cell.length_a   1.000
_cell.length_b   1.000
_cell.length_c   1.000
_cell.angle_alpha   90.00
_cell.angle_beta   90.00
_cell.angle_gamma   90.00
#
_symmetry.space_group_name_H-M   'P 1'
#
loop_
_entity.id
_entity.type
_entity.pdbx_description
1 polymer ?
#
loop_
_entity_poly.entity_id
_entity_poly.type
_entity_poly.pdbx_seq_one_letter_code
_entity_poly.pdbx_strand_id
1 'polypeptide(L)'
;LYGNKCYLFGGLANESEDSNNNIPRYLNDFYELELQHGSGVIGWRIPLTRGVLPSPRESHTAVIYCKKDLGNPKMFMFGGMSGSRLNDLWELDIETMTWSKPETKGTVPLPRSLHTASVIGNKYVCC
;
A
#
# COMPACT_ATOMS: atom_id res chain seq x y z
N LEU A 1 4.67 10.09 3.34
CA LEU A 1 3.85 11.31 3.43
C LEU A 1 3.75 11.92 2.04
N TYR A 2 2.55 12.18 1.54
CA TYR A 2 2.35 12.95 0.31
C TYR A 2 1.41 14.12 0.60
N GLY A 3 1.85 15.35 0.35
CA GLY A 3 1.16 16.54 0.85
C GLY A 3 0.98 16.46 2.36
N ASN A 4 -0.27 16.53 2.83
CA ASN A 4 -0.64 16.37 4.23
C ASN A 4 -1.23 14.98 4.56
N LYS A 5 -1.01 13.96 3.72
CA LYS A 5 -1.71 12.68 3.85
C LYS A 5 -0.80 11.47 3.98
N CYS A 6 -1.27 10.51 4.77
CA CYS A 6 -0.73 9.17 4.89
C CYS A 6 -1.74 8.15 4.36
N TYR A 7 -1.23 7.04 3.84
CA TYR A 7 -2.02 5.96 3.28
C TYR A 7 -1.67 4.66 4.01
N LEU A 8 -2.69 3.86 4.31
CA LEU A 8 -2.56 2.55 4.93
C LEU A 8 -3.38 1.56 4.12
N PHE A 9 -2.76 0.44 3.75
CA PHE A 9 -3.41 -0.65 3.05
C PHE A 9 -3.17 -1.93 3.82
N GLY A 10 -4.22 -2.73 4.02
CA GLY A 10 -4.12 -4.09 4.56
C GLY A 10 -3.50 -4.20 5.95
N GLY A 11 -2.81 -5.31 6.19
CA GLY A 11 -2.33 -5.72 7.50
C GLY A 11 -2.86 -7.10 7.91
N LEU A 12 -2.59 -7.46 9.17
CA LEU A 12 -3.04 -8.69 9.79
C LEU A 12 -3.82 -8.34 11.06
N ALA A 13 -5.07 -8.79 11.13
CA ALA A 13 -5.92 -8.65 12.30
C ALA A 13 -6.20 -10.03 12.92
N ASN A 14 -6.60 -10.02 14.18
CA ASN A 14 -7.22 -11.18 14.82
C ASN A 14 -8.74 -11.05 14.69
N GLU A 15 -9.39 -12.04 14.10
CA GLU A 15 -10.85 -12.09 13.95
C GLU A 15 -11.55 -12.57 15.23
N SER A 16 -10.82 -13.21 16.15
CA SER A 16 -11.36 -13.67 17.42
C SER A 16 -11.62 -12.51 18.39
N GLU A 17 -12.81 -12.50 19.01
CA GLU A 17 -13.12 -11.61 20.14
C GLU A 17 -12.41 -12.03 21.44
N ASP A 18 -12.06 -13.32 21.56
CA ASP A 18 -11.21 -13.82 22.63
C ASP A 18 -9.74 -13.59 22.27
N SER A 19 -9.07 -12.71 23.01
CA SER A 19 -7.65 -12.39 22.85
C SER A 19 -6.70 -13.59 23.04
N ASN A 20 -7.14 -14.67 23.70
CA ASN A 20 -6.35 -15.88 23.88
C ASN A 20 -6.42 -16.81 22.65
N ASN A 21 -7.36 -16.56 21.74
CA ASN A 21 -7.49 -17.31 20.50
C ASN A 21 -7.09 -16.42 19.32
N ASN A 22 -6.21 -16.91 18.46
CA ASN A 22 -5.69 -16.13 17.34
C ASN A 22 -6.18 -16.72 16.01
N ILE A 23 -7.13 -16.04 15.39
CA ILE A 23 -7.64 -16.36 14.06
C ILE A 23 -7.12 -15.27 13.10
N PRO A 24 -6.00 -15.53 12.39
CA PRO A 24 -5.38 -14.51 11.55
C PRO A 24 -6.26 -14.19 10.34
N ARG A 25 -6.54 -12.91 10.15
CA ARG A 25 -7.26 -12.37 9.00
C ARG A 25 -6.41 -11.33 8.28
N TYR A 26 -6.00 -11.64 7.06
CA TYR A 26 -5.37 -10.67 6.17
C TYR A 26 -6.40 -9.63 5.74
N LEU A 27 -5.98 -8.36 5.69
CA LEU A 27 -6.83 -7.24 5.31
C LEU A 27 -6.41 -6.66 3.95
N ASN A 28 -7.38 -6.10 3.23
CA ASN A 28 -7.20 -5.31 2.00
C ASN A 28 -7.97 -3.98 2.05
N ASP A 29 -8.35 -3.54 3.25
CA ASP A 29 -8.92 -2.22 3.45
C ASP A 29 -7.87 -1.14 3.14
N PHE A 30 -8.37 0.02 2.72
CA PHE A 30 -7.54 1.15 2.38
C PHE A 30 -8.02 2.37 3.16
N TYR A 31 -7.10 2.96 3.90
CA TYR A 31 -7.33 4.13 4.71
C TYR A 31 -6.45 5.27 4.25
N GLU A 32 -7.04 6.47 4.30
CA GLU A 32 -6.33 7.73 4.17
C GLU A 32 -6.39 8.44 5.52
N LEU A 33 -5.22 8.85 6.02
CA LEU A 33 -5.08 9.69 7.20
C LEU A 33 -4.70 11.10 6.76
N GLU A 34 -5.56 12.05 7.07
CA GLU A 34 -5.26 13.46 6.90
C GLU A 34 -4.51 13.99 8.13
N LEU A 35 -3.28 14.45 7.91
CA LEU A 35 -2.47 15.18 8.87
C LEU A 35 -2.77 16.68 8.72
N GLN A 36 -2.83 17.41 9.82
CA GLN A 36 -3.29 18.80 9.80
C GLN A 36 -2.39 19.74 9.00
N HIS A 37 -3.03 20.68 8.30
CA HIS A 37 -2.53 22.05 8.16
C HIS A 37 -3.63 23.01 8.65
N GLY A 38 -3.43 23.66 9.80
CA GLY A 38 -4.25 24.78 10.29
C GLY A 38 -5.60 24.48 10.99
N SER A 39 -6.26 23.34 10.77
CA SER A 39 -7.66 23.10 11.22
C SER A 39 -7.85 22.26 12.50
N GLY A 40 -6.80 21.74 13.14
CA GLY A 40 -6.94 21.07 14.43
C GLY A 40 -7.45 19.62 14.41
N VAL A 41 -7.86 19.06 13.26
CA VAL A 41 -8.41 17.70 13.18
C VAL A 41 -7.49 16.76 12.39
N ILE A 42 -7.03 15.69 13.02
CA ILE A 42 -6.40 14.53 12.39
C ILE A 42 -7.49 13.46 12.22
N GLY A 43 -7.71 12.97 11.01
CA GLY A 43 -8.84 12.09 10.71
C GLY A 43 -8.50 10.93 9.78
N TRP A 44 -8.94 9.74 10.16
CA TRP A 44 -8.94 8.56 9.29
C TRP A 44 -10.22 8.54 8.45
N ARG A 45 -10.10 8.16 7.18
CA ARG A 45 -11.25 7.86 6.32
C ARG A 45 -10.95 6.69 5.39
N ILE A 46 -12.02 6.03 4.95
CA ILE A 46 -11.98 4.99 3.92
C ILE A 46 -12.45 5.63 2.61
N PRO A 47 -11.54 5.99 1.68
CA PRO A 47 -11.96 6.57 0.41
C PRO A 47 -12.57 5.50 -0.50
N LEU A 48 -13.45 5.92 -1.41
CA LEU A 48 -13.92 5.06 -2.49
C LEU A 48 -12.77 4.81 -3.46
N THR A 49 -12.36 3.55 -3.58
CA THR A 49 -11.34 3.12 -4.55
C THR A 49 -11.99 2.46 -5.76
N ARG A 50 -11.28 2.49 -6.89
CA ARG A 50 -11.72 1.94 -8.19
C ARG A 50 -10.71 0.95 -8.73
N GLY A 51 -11.10 0.22 -9.78
CA GLY A 51 -10.23 -0.74 -10.46
C GLY A 51 -10.18 -2.10 -9.77
N VAL A 52 -9.11 -2.85 -10.02
CA VAL A 52 -8.91 -4.17 -9.41
C VAL A 52 -8.16 -3.99 -8.10
N LEU A 53 -8.78 -4.35 -6.99
CA LEU A 53 -8.18 -4.23 -5.66
C LEU A 53 -7.06 -5.27 -5.47
N PRO A 54 -5.97 -4.91 -4.77
CA PRO A 54 -4.98 -5.88 -4.34
C PRO A 54 -5.59 -6.90 -3.36
N SER A 55 -5.06 -8.12 -3.37
CA SER A 55 -5.47 -9.14 -2.41
C SER A 55 -5.13 -8.73 -0.98
N PRO A 56 -5.87 -9.23 0.03
CA PRO A 56 -5.52 -9.02 1.42
C PRO A 56 -4.11 -9.46 1.74
N ARG A 57 -3.34 -8.63 2.44
CA ARG A 57 -1.92 -8.90 2.68
C ARG A 57 -1.37 -8.10 3.85
N GLU A 58 -0.36 -8.67 4.50
CA GLU A 58 0.48 -7.99 5.49
C GLU A 58 1.93 -7.87 5.01
N SER A 59 2.74 -7.11 5.75
CA SER A 59 4.21 -7.05 5.59
C SER A 59 4.70 -6.78 4.16
N HIS A 60 3.86 -6.12 3.35
CA HIS A 60 4.23 -5.58 2.06
C HIS A 60 4.97 -4.26 2.28
N THR A 61 5.60 -3.77 1.22
CA THR A 61 6.19 -2.43 1.23
C THR A 61 5.44 -1.54 0.25
N ALA A 62 5.37 -0.26 0.56
CA ALA A 62 4.79 0.72 -0.33
C ALA A 62 5.58 2.03 -0.32
N VAL A 63 5.67 2.66 -1.49
CA VAL A 63 6.30 3.97 -1.65
C VAL A 63 5.44 4.86 -2.53
N ILE A 64 5.52 6.17 -2.30
CA ILE A 64 4.88 7.15 -3.18
C ILE A 64 5.94 7.70 -4.12
N TYR A 65 5.65 7.68 -5.41
CA TYR A 65 6.46 8.29 -6.44
C TYR A 65 5.68 9.41 -7.12
N CYS A 66 6.25 10.61 -7.11
CA CYS A 66 5.72 11.77 -7.81
C CYS A 66 6.79 12.28 -8.76
N LYS A 67 6.51 12.26 -10.06
CA LYS A 67 7.40 12.81 -11.08
C LYS A 67 6.93 14.22 -11.38
N LYS A 68 7.77 15.22 -11.08
CA LYS A 68 7.43 16.66 -11.11
C LYS A 68 6.73 17.13 -12.40
N ASP A 69 6.99 16.47 -13.54
CA ASP A 69 6.56 16.96 -14.86
C ASP A 69 5.66 15.99 -15.64
N LEU A 70 5.25 14.85 -15.06
CA LEU A 70 4.75 13.71 -15.86
C LEU A 70 3.50 12.99 -15.32
N GLY A 71 2.72 13.66 -14.49
CA GLY A 71 1.36 13.24 -14.13
C GLY A 71 1.14 13.00 -12.65
N ASN A 72 0.05 12.31 -12.36
CA ASN A 72 -0.48 12.16 -11.01
C ASN A 72 0.51 11.41 -10.11
N PRO A 73 0.60 11.78 -8.82
CA PRO A 73 1.33 11.00 -7.82
C PRO A 73 0.78 9.57 -7.75
N LYS A 74 1.68 8.60 -7.67
CA LYS A 74 1.30 7.18 -7.61
C LYS A 74 1.92 6.48 -6.41
N MET A 75 1.17 5.59 -5.78
CA MET A 75 1.67 4.69 -4.75
C MET A 75 1.96 3.32 -5.37
N PHE A 76 3.17 2.82 -5.18
CA PHE A 76 3.58 1.49 -5.61
C PHE A 76 3.69 0.57 -4.41
N MET A 77 3.11 -0.64 -4.50
CA MET A 77 3.13 -1.64 -3.45
C MET A 77 3.66 -2.97 -3.99
N PHE A 78 4.63 -3.57 -3.29
CA PHE A 78 5.24 -4.84 -3.70
C PHE A 78 5.19 -5.90 -2.61
N GLY A 79 4.88 -7.13 -3.05
CA GLY A 79 4.98 -8.33 -2.22
C GLY A 79 4.05 -8.35 -1.02
N GLY A 80 4.57 -8.84 0.10
CA GLY A 80 3.81 -9.10 1.32
C GLY A 80 3.44 -10.58 1.47
N MET A 81 2.50 -10.86 2.36
CA MET A 81 2.05 -12.21 2.68
C MET A 81 0.52 -12.30 2.75
N SER A 82 -0.02 -13.35 2.14
CA SER A 82 -1.44 -13.71 2.15
C SER A 82 -1.56 -15.24 2.14
N GLY A 83 -1.30 -15.88 3.29
CA GLY A 83 -1.09 -17.33 3.42
C GLY A 83 0.23 -17.83 2.78
N SER A 84 0.72 -17.16 1.75
CA SER A 84 2.01 -17.35 1.10
C SER A 84 2.66 -16.01 0.78
N ARG A 85 3.99 -16.00 0.56
CA ARG A 85 4.71 -14.80 0.14
C ARG A 85 4.28 -14.40 -1.28
N LEU A 86 4.19 -13.10 -1.53
CA LEU A 86 3.76 -12.52 -2.81
C LEU A 86 4.93 -11.83 -3.53
N ASN A 87 4.85 -11.73 -4.86
CA ASN A 87 5.80 -11.00 -5.73
C ASN A 87 5.10 -10.11 -6.76
N ASP A 88 3.82 -9.80 -6.55
CA ASP A 88 3.09 -8.90 -7.42
C ASP A 88 3.41 -7.43 -7.08
N LEU A 89 3.36 -6.59 -8.12
CA LEU A 89 3.46 -5.14 -8.02
C LEU A 89 2.07 -4.54 -8.27
N TRP A 90 1.68 -3.61 -7.42
CA TRP A 90 0.45 -2.84 -7.53
C TRP A 90 0.77 -1.35 -7.64
N GLU A 91 -0.09 -0.65 -8.36
CA GLU A 91 -0.04 0.80 -8.52
C GLU A 91 -1.41 1.39 -8.16
N LEU A 92 -1.41 2.42 -7.32
CA LEU A 92 -2.57 3.26 -7.02
C LEU A 92 -2.31 4.66 -7.57
N ASP A 93 -3.16 5.12 -8.49
CA ASP A 93 -3.24 6.54 -8.84
C ASP A 93 -3.92 7.29 -7.69
N ILE A 94 -3.18 8.18 -7.03
CA ILE A 94 -3.63 8.82 -5.78
C ILE A 94 -4.70 9.89 -6.05
N GLU A 95 -4.76 10.47 -7.24
CA GLU A 95 -5.78 11.48 -7.57
C GLU A 95 -7.13 10.83 -7.87
N THR A 96 -7.11 9.74 -8.63
CA THR A 96 -8.34 9.04 -9.04
C THR A 96 -8.76 7.93 -8.08
N MET A 97 -7.89 7.58 -7.12
CA MET A 97 -8.04 6.43 -6.21
C MET A 97 -8.26 5.11 -6.96
N THR A 98 -7.55 4.91 -8.07
CA THR A 98 -7.70 3.73 -8.93
C THR A 98 -6.52 2.78 -8.80
N TRP A 99 -6.79 1.54 -8.39
CA TRP A 99 -5.82 0.46 -8.33
C TRP A 99 -5.66 -0.24 -9.69
N SER A 100 -4.44 -0.60 -10.02
CA SER A 100 -4.10 -1.38 -11.21
C SER A 100 -2.82 -2.19 -11.02
N LYS A 101 -2.57 -3.13 -11.94
CA LYS A 101 -1.28 -3.81 -12.07
C LYS A 101 -0.47 -3.13 -13.17
N PRO A 102 0.68 -2.51 -12.86
CA PRO A 102 1.52 -1.93 -13.89
C PRO A 102 2.17 -3.02 -14.75
N GLU A 103 2.34 -2.76 -16.04
CA GLU A 103 3.17 -3.60 -16.90
C GLU A 103 4.64 -3.45 -16.50
N THR A 104 5.32 -4.58 -16.30
CA THR A 104 6.74 -4.61 -15.97
C THR A 104 7.50 -5.45 -16.99
N LYS A 105 8.80 -5.17 -17.13
CA LYS A 105 9.71 -5.90 -18.03
C LYS A 105 10.90 -6.44 -17.24
N GLY A 106 11.48 -7.53 -17.74
CA GLY A 106 12.61 -8.20 -17.11
C GLY A 106 12.19 -9.24 -16.07
N THR A 107 13.13 -9.66 -15.22
CA THR A 107 12.91 -10.72 -14.24
C THR A 107 12.22 -10.17 -12.99
N VAL A 108 11.03 -10.69 -12.70
CA VAL A 108 10.29 -10.37 -11.47
C VAL A 108 11.03 -10.95 -10.26
N PRO A 109 11.19 -10.21 -9.15
CA PRO A 109 11.81 -10.74 -7.95
C PRO A 109 11.04 -11.93 -7.37
N LEU A 110 11.75 -12.80 -6.64
CA LEU A 110 11.08 -13.88 -5.90
C LEU A 110 10.14 -13.33 -4.81
N PRO A 111 9.07 -14.06 -4.47
CA PRO A 111 8.11 -13.66 -3.44
C PRO A 111 8.74 -13.38 -2.08
N ARG A 112 8.34 -12.27 -1.45
CA ARG A 112 8.92 -11.80 -0.19
C ARG A 112 7.97 -10.95 0.65
N SER A 113 8.20 -11.00 1.96
CA SER A 113 7.54 -10.20 3.00
C SER A 113 8.58 -9.76 4.03
N LEU A 114 8.22 -8.83 4.92
CA LEU A 114 9.09 -8.30 5.99
C LEU A 114 10.35 -7.60 5.46
N HIS A 115 10.24 -7.00 4.27
CA HIS A 115 11.29 -6.21 3.64
C HIS A 115 10.98 -4.72 3.78
N THR A 116 11.93 -3.88 3.38
CA THR A 116 11.75 -2.42 3.31
C THR A 116 11.88 -1.93 1.88
N ALA A 117 11.31 -0.76 1.60
CA ALA A 117 11.46 -0.12 0.30
C ALA A 117 11.69 1.38 0.44
N SER A 118 12.38 1.95 -0.54
CA SER A 118 12.60 3.39 -0.65
C SER A 118 12.71 3.79 -2.11
N VAL A 119 12.48 5.08 -2.38
CA VAL A 119 12.67 5.65 -3.72
C VAL A 119 14.00 6.40 -3.76
N ILE A 120 14.86 6.04 -4.71
CA ILE A 120 16.11 6.77 -5.00
C ILE A 120 16.05 7.25 -6.45
N GLY A 121 15.85 8.55 -6.64
CA GLY A 121 15.63 9.14 -7.96
C GLY A 121 14.37 8.56 -8.61
N ASN A 122 14.53 7.77 -9.67
CA ASN A 122 13.46 7.07 -10.38
C ASN A 122 13.43 5.55 -10.12
N LYS A 123 14.08 5.09 -9.04
CA LYS A 123 14.22 3.67 -8.73
C LYS A 123 13.50 3.32 -7.43
N TYR A 124 12.70 2.26 -7.48
CA TYR A 124 12.21 1.55 -6.31
C TYR A 124 13.28 0.59 -5.83
N VAL A 125 13.80 0.77 -4.62
CA VAL A 125 14.85 -0.05 -4.03
C VAL A 125 14.26 -0.85 -2.87
N CYS A 126 14.39 -2.17 -2.92
CA CYS A 126 13.92 -3.10 -1.90
C CYS A 126 15.13 -3.70 -1.16
N CYS A 127 15.09 -3.69 0.18
CA CYS A 127 16.11 -4.26 1.06
C CYS A 127 15.50 -5.31 2.01
#